data_AF-U1X3D4-F1
#
_entry.id   AF-U1X3D4-F1
#
_cell.length_a   1.000
_cell.length_b   1.000
_cell.length_c   1.000
_cell.angle_alpha   90.00
_cell.angle_beta   90.00
_cell.angle_gamma   90.00
#
_symmetry.space_group_name_H-M   'P 1'
#
loop_
_entity.id
_entity.type
_entity.pdbx_description
1 polymer ?
#
loop_
_entity_poly.entity_id
_entity_poly.type
_entity_poly.pdbx_seq_one_letter_code
_entity_poly.pdbx_strand_id
1 'polypeptide(L)'
;MFLDINMTILIGIIKIINVFEDVPCFTLKISKKEEIKVNVREIELPGIGRKFEIITRSNEKIVIVVHDDGRREMYHFDEHDHDESISSVTFNDSEARQISAIIGGIVYKPRALETVEMAFNDLVIEWFKVENNAKAINKSIGEIDVRNKYGVTVIAIIKKNLKKILNPGSQAMIESGDTVVICGERSELKAVIKELLSSREESL
;
A
#
# COMPACT_ATOMS: atom_id res chain seq x y z
N MET A 1 29.34 17.49 1.05
CA MET A 1 27.96 17.99 0.88
C MET A 1 27.11 16.81 0.43
N PHE A 2 26.78 15.92 1.37
CA PHE A 2 25.90 14.78 1.12
C PHE A 2 24.48 15.26 1.45
N LEU A 3 23.51 15.03 0.57
CA LEU A 3 22.11 15.28 0.90
C LEU A 3 21.60 14.14 1.79
N ASP A 4 21.09 14.49 2.95
CA ASP A 4 20.37 13.57 3.82
C ASP A 4 19.16 12.99 3.10
N ILE A 5 19.22 11.70 2.74
CA ILE A 5 18.04 10.92 2.38
C ILE A 5 17.20 10.81 3.65
N ASN A 6 16.18 11.67 3.70
CA ASN A 6 15.55 12.15 4.92
C ASN A 6 15.27 11.09 5.99
N MET A 7 15.59 11.44 7.23
CA MET A 7 15.12 10.79 8.46
C MET A 7 13.60 10.59 8.47
N THR A 8 12.83 11.41 7.74
CA THR A 8 11.39 11.24 7.45
C THR A 8 11.03 9.90 6.78
N ILE A 9 11.83 9.42 5.83
CA ILE A 9 11.59 8.13 5.15
C ILE A 9 11.86 6.98 6.12
N LEU A 10 12.94 7.08 6.91
CA LEU A 10 13.26 6.11 7.94
C LEU A 10 12.22 6.10 9.06
N ILE A 11 11.71 7.25 9.49
CA ILE A 11 10.57 7.36 10.43
C ILE A 11 9.29 6.77 9.81
N GLY A 12 9.07 6.92 8.50
CA GLY A 12 7.96 6.29 7.77
C GLY A 12 8.05 4.76 7.82
N ILE A 13 9.20 4.20 7.46
CA ILE A 13 9.47 2.76 7.50
C ILE A 13 9.39 2.22 8.94
N ILE A 14 9.95 2.93 9.92
CA ILE A 14 9.88 2.55 11.35
C ILE A 14 8.43 2.66 11.89
N LYS A 15 7.62 3.62 11.42
CA LYS A 15 6.18 3.67 11.71
C LYS A 15 5.39 2.52 11.10
N ILE A 16 5.84 1.96 9.97
CA ILE A 16 5.26 0.74 9.37
C ILE A 16 5.64 -0.50 10.19
N ILE A 17 6.78 -0.47 10.88
CA ILE A 17 7.33 -1.59 11.67
C ILE A 17 6.77 -1.64 13.09
N ASN A 18 6.77 -0.52 13.83
CA ASN A 18 6.46 -0.44 15.26
C ASN A 18 4.97 -0.62 15.63
N VAL A 19 4.16 -1.16 14.72
CA VAL A 19 2.74 -1.44 14.97
C VAL A 19 2.50 -2.87 15.50
N PHE A 20 3.52 -3.76 15.43
CA PHE A 20 3.38 -5.23 15.44
C PHE A 20 3.84 -5.96 16.73
N GLU A 21 3.64 -5.38 17.91
CA GLU A 21 3.73 -6.13 19.18
C GLU A 21 2.58 -5.67 20.10
N ASP A 22 1.66 -6.54 20.54
CA ASP A 22 1.36 -7.93 20.17
C ASP A 22 -0.15 -8.18 20.54
N VAL A 23 -0.88 -9.23 20.16
CA VAL A 23 -0.52 -10.56 19.67
C VAL A 23 -0.98 -10.74 18.19
N PRO A 24 -2.06 -11.44 17.76
CA PRO A 24 -2.83 -11.19 16.52
C PRO A 24 -2.51 -9.95 15.66
N CYS A 25 -1.48 -10.07 14.84
CA CYS A 25 -0.94 -9.01 14.02
C CYS A 25 -1.85 -8.68 12.82
N PHE A 26 -2.55 -7.54 12.92
CA PHE A 26 -3.05 -6.73 11.81
C PHE A 26 -4.30 -7.17 11.05
N THR A 27 -5.43 -7.09 11.77
CA THR A 27 -6.48 -6.20 11.24
C THR A 27 -5.93 -4.78 11.26
N LEU A 28 -5.59 -4.24 10.09
CA LEU A 28 -5.21 -2.83 9.95
C LEU A 28 -6.33 -1.91 10.48
N LYS A 29 -6.13 -1.30 11.65
CA LYS A 29 -6.62 0.06 11.88
C LYS A 29 -5.52 1.03 11.51
N ILE A 30 -5.45 1.29 10.21
CA ILE A 30 -4.90 2.53 9.65
C ILE A 30 -5.38 3.66 10.57
N SER A 31 -4.46 4.43 11.18
CA SER A 31 -4.82 5.61 11.97
C SER A 31 -5.82 6.41 11.15
N LYS A 32 -7.06 6.53 11.63
CA LYS A 32 -8.25 6.76 10.81
C LYS A 32 -7.92 7.77 9.69
N LYS A 33 -7.59 7.23 8.51
CA LYS A 33 -8.21 7.76 7.31
C LYS A 33 -9.68 7.74 7.70
N GLU A 34 -10.40 8.80 7.42
CA GLU A 34 -11.76 8.51 7.03
C GLU A 34 -11.60 7.56 5.82
N GLU A 35 -11.71 6.25 6.07
CA GLU A 35 -12.89 5.55 5.58
C GLU A 35 -14.03 6.55 5.77
N ILE A 36 -14.17 7.42 4.76
CA ILE A 36 -15.45 7.94 4.39
C ILE A 36 -16.14 6.64 4.02
N LYS A 37 -16.77 6.05 5.02
CA LYS A 37 -17.51 4.80 4.91
C LYS A 37 -18.79 5.23 4.23
N VAL A 38 -18.62 5.62 2.96
CA VAL A 38 -19.67 5.90 2.01
C VAL A 38 -20.33 4.55 1.86
N ASN A 39 -21.31 4.31 2.73
CA ASN A 39 -22.16 3.15 2.67
C ASN A 39 -23.04 3.38 1.45
N VAL A 40 -22.50 3.04 0.27
CA VAL A 40 -23.25 3.03 -0.98
C VAL A 40 -24.42 2.08 -0.76
N ARG A 41 -25.64 2.61 -0.73
CA ARG A 41 -26.84 1.80 -0.58
C ARG A 41 -27.27 1.36 -1.96
N GLU A 42 -27.09 0.08 -2.27
CA GLU A 42 -27.61 -0.54 -3.48
C GLU A 42 -29.08 -0.95 -3.28
N ILE A 43 -29.90 -0.68 -4.28
CA ILE A 43 -31.33 -0.98 -4.33
C ILE A 43 -31.62 -1.49 -5.75
N GLU A 44 -32.11 -2.72 -5.88
CA GLU A 44 -32.62 -3.21 -7.17
C GLU A 44 -33.94 -2.50 -7.51
N LEU A 45 -34.10 -2.10 -8.78
CA LEU A 45 -35.31 -1.50 -9.32
C LEU A 45 -35.89 -2.44 -10.39
N PRO A 46 -36.82 -3.34 -10.05
CA PRO A 46 -37.33 -4.36 -10.97
C PRO A 46 -37.87 -3.77 -12.28
N GLY A 47 -37.30 -4.20 -13.41
CA GLY A 47 -37.66 -3.73 -14.75
C GLY A 47 -37.09 -2.36 -15.14
N ILE A 48 -36.19 -1.79 -14.34
CA ILE A 48 -35.51 -0.52 -14.60
C ILE A 48 -33.99 -0.72 -14.57
N GLY A 49 -33.47 -1.36 -13.51
CA GLY A 49 -32.05 -1.63 -13.31
C GLY A 49 -31.67 -1.57 -11.82
N ARG A 50 -30.62 -0.81 -11.46
CA ARG A 50 -30.16 -0.66 -10.08
C ARG A 50 -29.92 0.79 -9.69
N LYS A 51 -30.25 1.12 -8.44
CA LYS A 51 -30.05 2.43 -7.83
C LYS A 51 -28.98 2.33 -6.74
N PHE A 52 -28.08 3.31 -6.73
CA PHE A 52 -27.02 3.48 -5.74
C PHE A 52 -27.18 4.83 -5.05
N GLU A 53 -27.37 4.86 -3.74
CA GLU A 53 -27.44 6.09 -2.95
C GLU A 53 -26.14 6.33 -2.18
N ILE A 54 -25.66 7.56 -2.18
CA ILE A 54 -24.44 8.02 -1.52
C ILE A 54 -24.77 9.30 -0.76
N ILE A 55 -24.40 9.36 0.52
CA ILE A 55 -24.32 10.63 1.26
C ILE A 55 -22.82 10.97 1.39
N THR A 56 -22.44 12.17 0.93
CA THR A 56 -21.07 12.66 0.97
C THR A 56 -20.67 13.13 2.37
N ARG A 57 -19.38 13.46 2.56
CA ARG A 57 -18.93 14.11 3.79
C ARG A 57 -19.50 15.54 3.96
N SER A 58 -19.90 16.20 2.87
CA SER A 58 -20.61 17.48 2.86
C SER A 58 -22.11 17.35 3.19
N ASN A 59 -22.62 16.15 3.49
CA ASN A 59 -24.05 15.85 3.68
C ASN A 59 -24.91 16.03 2.41
N GLU A 60 -24.30 16.11 1.23
CA GLU A 60 -25.02 16.08 -0.05
C GLU A 60 -25.40 14.64 -0.38
N LYS A 61 -26.62 14.42 -0.87
CA LYS A 61 -27.07 13.11 -1.35
C LYS A 61 -26.93 13.03 -2.87
N ILE A 62 -26.20 12.02 -3.33
CA ILE A 62 -26.05 11.66 -4.74
C ILE A 62 -26.74 10.32 -4.96
N VAL A 63 -27.55 10.24 -6.00
CA VAL A 63 -28.18 8.98 -6.44
C VAL A 63 -27.75 8.69 -7.86
N ILE A 64 -27.29 7.47 -8.13
CA ILE A 64 -26.99 6.99 -9.47
C ILE A 64 -27.94 5.84 -9.78
N VAL A 65 -28.69 5.93 -10.87
CA VAL A 65 -29.48 4.83 -11.45
C VAL A 65 -28.73 4.30 -12.66
N VAL A 66 -28.42 3.01 -12.67
CA VAL A 66 -27.89 2.29 -13.82
C VAL A 66 -29.04 1.48 -14.40
N HIS A 67 -29.47 1.82 -15.63
CA HIS A 67 -30.55 1.14 -16.31
C HIS A 67 -30.08 -0.13 -17.02
N ASP A 68 -30.97 -1.10 -17.17
CA ASP A 68 -30.71 -2.34 -17.91
C ASP A 68 -30.45 -2.09 -19.42
N ASP A 69 -30.89 -0.93 -19.95
CA ASP A 69 -30.60 -0.46 -21.32
C ASP A 69 -29.22 0.22 -21.47
N GLY A 70 -28.44 0.31 -20.39
CA GLY A 70 -27.11 0.93 -20.36
C GLY A 70 -27.10 2.44 -20.14
N ARG A 71 -28.25 3.13 -20.12
CA ARG A 71 -28.32 4.52 -19.68
C ARG A 71 -28.00 4.63 -18.19
N ARG A 72 -27.45 5.78 -17.79
CA ARG A 72 -27.16 6.08 -16.38
C ARG A 72 -27.67 7.47 -16.06
N GLU A 73 -28.39 7.60 -14.97
CA GLU A 73 -28.96 8.86 -14.50
C GLU A 73 -28.32 9.19 -13.15
N MET A 74 -27.71 10.37 -13.02
CA MET A 74 -27.15 10.87 -11.77
C MET A 74 -28.01 12.03 -11.28
N TYR A 75 -28.37 11.99 -10.01
CA TYR A 75 -29.17 13.00 -9.33
C TYR A 75 -28.38 13.55 -8.14
N HIS A 76 -28.45 14.86 -7.96
CA HIS A 76 -27.94 15.59 -6.80
C HIS A 76 -29.12 16.18 -6.04
N PHE A 77 -29.11 15.97 -4.73
CA PHE A 77 -30.14 16.40 -3.79
C PHE A 77 -29.58 17.44 -2.82
N ASP A 78 -30.47 18.25 -2.26
CA ASP A 78 -30.12 19.30 -1.31
C ASP A 78 -29.45 18.76 -0.04
N GLU A 79 -28.59 19.57 0.59
CA GLU A 79 -27.86 19.17 1.81
C GLU A 79 -28.69 19.29 3.10
N HIS A 80 -29.86 19.93 3.03
CA HIS A 80 -30.83 20.10 4.10
C HIS A 80 -32.13 19.31 3.84
N ASP A 81 -32.54 19.12 2.58
CA ASP A 81 -33.62 18.21 2.18
C ASP A 81 -33.14 17.12 1.20
N HIS A 82 -32.95 15.91 1.73
CA HIS A 82 -32.49 14.76 0.95
C HIS A 82 -33.53 14.22 -0.04
N ASP A 83 -34.77 14.68 -0.03
CA ASP A 83 -35.80 14.27 -1.00
C ASP A 83 -36.07 15.32 -2.09
N GLU A 84 -35.53 16.55 -1.96
CA GLU A 84 -35.52 17.56 -3.02
C GLU A 84 -34.30 17.40 -3.96
N SER A 85 -34.54 17.08 -5.24
CA SER A 85 -33.48 17.00 -6.24
C SER A 85 -33.20 18.37 -6.86
N ILE A 86 -31.99 18.89 -6.65
CA ILE A 86 -31.51 20.16 -7.21
C ILE A 86 -31.19 20.00 -8.70
N SER A 87 -30.56 18.90 -9.09
CA SER A 87 -30.14 18.67 -10.48
C SER A 87 -30.05 17.20 -10.84
N SER A 88 -30.15 16.91 -12.14
CA SER A 88 -29.92 15.59 -12.70
C SER A 88 -29.19 15.65 -14.04
N VAL A 89 -28.47 14.58 -14.38
CA VAL A 89 -27.80 14.40 -15.67
C VAL A 89 -27.98 12.95 -16.12
N THR A 90 -28.36 12.77 -17.39
CA THR A 90 -28.41 11.46 -18.05
C THR A 90 -27.19 11.28 -18.92
N PHE A 91 -26.59 10.09 -18.86
CA PHE A 91 -25.43 9.67 -19.64
C PHE A 91 -25.76 8.39 -20.42
N ASN A 92 -25.21 8.26 -21.62
CA ASN A 92 -25.07 6.96 -22.28
C ASN A 92 -23.88 6.15 -21.70
N ASP A 93 -23.79 4.88 -22.10
CA ASP A 93 -22.78 3.94 -21.60
C ASP A 93 -21.32 4.32 -21.92
N SER A 94 -21.07 5.11 -22.97
CA SER A 94 -19.74 5.62 -23.30
C SER A 94 -19.37 6.84 -22.46
N GLU A 95 -20.27 7.81 -22.38
CA GLU A 95 -20.11 9.04 -21.58
C GLU A 95 -19.86 8.70 -20.11
N ALA A 96 -20.68 7.81 -19.53
CA ALA A 96 -20.54 7.42 -18.14
C ALA A 96 -19.20 6.74 -17.85
N ARG A 97 -18.66 5.93 -18.78
CA ARG A 97 -17.31 5.36 -18.61
C ARG A 97 -16.23 6.43 -18.64
N GLN A 98 -16.32 7.40 -19.56
CA GLN A 98 -15.36 8.52 -19.62
C GLN A 98 -15.39 9.35 -18.32
N ILE A 99 -16.57 9.72 -17.84
CA ILE A 99 -16.77 10.43 -16.56
C ILE A 99 -16.21 9.58 -15.39
N SER A 100 -16.46 8.27 -15.36
CA SER A 100 -15.93 7.39 -14.31
C SER A 100 -14.40 7.34 -14.28
N ALA A 101 -13.74 7.43 -15.44
CA ALA A 101 -12.27 7.42 -15.52
C ALA A 101 -11.66 8.77 -15.08
N ILE A 102 -12.39 9.88 -15.23
CA ILE A 102 -12.02 11.19 -14.69
C ILE A 102 -12.20 11.20 -13.17
N ILE A 103 -13.39 10.85 -12.68
CA ILE A 103 -13.72 10.83 -11.24
C ILE A 103 -12.84 9.82 -10.47
N GLY A 104 -12.58 8.66 -11.06
CA GLY A 104 -11.70 7.62 -10.49
C GLY A 104 -10.21 7.97 -10.53
N GLY A 105 -9.82 9.13 -11.04
CA GLY A 105 -8.41 9.56 -11.10
C GLY A 105 -7.55 8.71 -12.04
N ILE A 106 -8.14 8.08 -13.05
CA ILE A 106 -7.41 7.30 -14.06
C ILE A 106 -6.85 8.23 -15.14
N VAL A 107 -7.64 9.23 -15.58
CA VAL A 107 -7.27 10.18 -16.64
C VAL A 107 -6.41 11.34 -16.13
N TYR A 108 -6.59 11.76 -14.88
CA TYR A 108 -5.86 12.87 -14.28
C TYR A 108 -5.61 12.59 -12.79
N LYS A 109 -4.33 12.38 -12.43
CA LYS A 109 -3.88 12.31 -11.05
C LYS A 109 -3.25 13.64 -10.65
N PRO A 110 -3.68 14.27 -9.53
CA PRO A 110 -2.96 15.41 -8.96
C PRO A 110 -1.51 15.03 -8.65
N ARG A 111 -0.54 15.86 -9.06
CA ARG A 111 0.91 15.60 -8.91
C ARG A 111 1.35 15.18 -7.50
N ALA A 112 0.66 15.66 -6.46
CA ALA A 112 0.93 15.29 -5.07
C ALA A 112 0.66 13.80 -4.76
N LEU A 113 -0.26 13.14 -5.48
CA LEU A 113 -0.49 11.70 -5.40
C LEU A 113 0.49 10.94 -6.30
N GLU A 114 0.81 11.50 -7.48
CA GLU A 114 1.77 10.94 -8.43
C GLU A 114 3.18 10.82 -7.85
N THR A 115 3.69 11.85 -7.16
CA THR A 115 5.00 11.79 -6.47
C THR A 115 5.05 10.70 -5.41
N VAL A 116 3.94 10.43 -4.71
CA VAL A 116 3.86 9.38 -3.69
C VAL A 116 3.80 8.00 -4.35
N GLU A 117 2.97 7.81 -5.39
CA GLU A 117 2.92 6.55 -6.14
C GLU A 117 4.26 6.23 -6.82
N MET A 118 4.89 7.19 -7.50
CA MET A 118 6.19 7.00 -8.14
C MET A 118 7.29 6.62 -7.15
N ALA A 119 7.31 7.22 -5.95
CA ALA A 119 8.27 6.88 -4.91
C ALA A 119 8.09 5.47 -4.32
N PHE A 120 6.92 4.83 -4.53
CA PHE A 120 6.65 3.46 -4.09
C PHE A 120 6.63 2.42 -5.22
N ASN A 121 6.49 2.81 -6.49
CA ASN A 121 6.35 1.86 -7.61
C ASN A 121 7.52 0.89 -7.77
N ASP A 122 8.76 1.33 -7.47
CA ASP A 122 9.98 0.50 -7.61
C ASP A 122 10.48 -0.09 -6.28
N LEU A 123 9.93 0.36 -5.15
CA LEU A 123 10.26 -0.17 -3.81
C LEU A 123 9.51 -1.46 -3.54
N VAL A 124 10.25 -2.55 -3.36
CA VAL A 124 9.71 -3.88 -3.07
C VAL A 124 10.05 -4.27 -1.63
N ILE A 125 9.20 -5.07 -0.99
CA ILE A 125 9.50 -5.74 0.29
C ILE A 125 9.61 -7.24 0.02
N GLU A 126 10.73 -7.85 0.42
CA GLU A 126 10.94 -9.29 0.31
C GLU A 126 11.24 -9.93 1.68
N TRP A 127 10.69 -11.14 1.86
CA TRP A 127 10.93 -12.00 3.03
C TRP A 127 11.85 -13.13 2.58
N PHE A 128 13.15 -13.00 2.88
CA PHE A 128 14.13 -13.99 2.44
C PHE A 128 14.64 -14.82 3.60
N LYS A 129 14.51 -16.15 3.48
CA LYS A 129 15.07 -17.09 4.46
C LYS A 129 16.56 -17.28 4.17
N VAL A 130 17.40 -16.86 5.10
CA VAL A 130 18.87 -16.98 5.02
C VAL A 130 19.23 -18.45 4.81
N GLU A 131 19.81 -18.75 3.66
CA GLU A 131 20.20 -20.10 3.30
C GLU A 131 21.40 -20.57 4.13
N ASN A 132 21.67 -21.87 4.13
CA ASN A 132 22.87 -22.38 4.76
C ASN A 132 24.12 -21.91 3.99
N ASN A 133 25.21 -21.65 4.70
CA ASN A 133 26.48 -21.14 4.15
C ASN A 133 26.39 -19.74 3.48
N ALA A 134 25.29 -18.99 3.70
CA ALA A 134 25.16 -17.61 3.26
C ALA A 134 26.19 -16.68 3.92
N LYS A 135 26.70 -15.70 3.17
CA LYS A 135 27.80 -14.81 3.58
C LYS A 135 27.44 -13.87 4.75
N ALA A 136 26.15 -13.67 5.03
CA ALA A 136 25.65 -12.89 6.17
C ALA A 136 25.58 -13.67 7.50
N ILE A 137 25.71 -15.00 7.51
CA ILE A 137 25.64 -15.80 8.74
C ILE A 137 26.73 -15.36 9.72
N ASN A 138 26.37 -15.26 11.00
CA ASN A 138 27.22 -14.84 12.11
C ASN A 138 27.80 -13.43 11.93
N LYS A 139 27.10 -12.55 11.21
CA LYS A 139 27.40 -11.12 11.11
C LYS A 139 26.24 -10.28 11.56
N SER A 140 26.57 -9.11 12.10
CA SER A 140 25.61 -8.05 12.39
C SER A 140 25.19 -7.30 11.12
N ILE A 141 24.03 -6.64 11.17
CA ILE A 141 23.57 -5.74 10.09
C ILE A 141 24.62 -4.65 9.79
N GLY A 142 25.31 -4.15 10.81
CA GLY A 142 26.36 -3.15 10.67
C GLY A 142 27.62 -3.65 9.96
N GLU A 143 28.00 -4.93 10.13
CA GLU A 143 29.16 -5.51 9.44
C GLU A 143 28.88 -5.80 7.95
N ILE A 144 27.67 -6.29 7.63
CA ILE A 144 27.28 -6.44 6.21
C ILE A 144 27.07 -5.07 5.56
N ASP A 145 26.63 -4.06 6.33
CA ASP A 145 26.47 -2.66 5.93
C ASP A 145 25.54 -2.49 4.73
N VAL A 146 24.42 -3.20 4.78
CA VAL A 146 23.56 -3.43 3.60
C VAL A 146 22.92 -2.13 3.08
N ARG A 147 22.63 -1.18 3.98
CA ARG A 147 22.08 0.14 3.62
C ARG A 147 23.05 0.97 2.78
N ASN A 148 24.31 1.07 3.19
CA ASN A 148 25.27 1.95 2.50
C ASN A 148 25.85 1.29 1.25
N LYS A 149 25.96 -0.05 1.21
CA LYS A 149 26.52 -0.78 0.06
C LYS A 149 25.50 -1.12 -1.03
N TYR A 150 24.23 -1.29 -0.69
CA TYR A 150 23.20 -1.77 -1.62
C TYR A 150 21.89 -0.96 -1.59
N GLY A 151 21.78 0.16 -0.85
CA GLY A 151 20.52 0.93 -0.72
C GLY A 151 19.43 0.27 0.15
N VAL A 152 19.48 -1.06 0.30
CA VAL A 152 18.49 -1.87 1.01
C VAL A 152 18.46 -1.61 2.52
N THR A 153 17.24 -1.48 3.07
CA THR A 153 16.99 -1.43 4.52
C THR A 153 16.46 -2.77 5.04
N VAL A 154 17.05 -3.26 6.13
CA VAL A 154 16.46 -4.36 6.92
C VAL A 154 15.32 -3.81 7.78
N ILE A 155 14.13 -4.36 7.59
CA ILE A 155 12.89 -4.02 8.30
C ILE A 155 12.77 -4.84 9.58
N ALA A 156 13.02 -6.15 9.48
CA ALA A 156 12.92 -7.08 10.60
C ALA A 156 13.79 -8.33 10.38
N ILE A 157 14.09 -9.03 11.47
CA ILE A 157 14.63 -10.41 11.45
C ILE A 157 13.65 -11.30 12.22
N ILE A 158 13.19 -12.38 11.60
CA ILE A 158 12.41 -13.43 12.26
C ILE A 158 13.35 -14.60 12.50
N LYS A 159 13.64 -14.89 13.78
CA LYS A 159 14.53 -15.98 14.18
C LYS A 159 13.90 -17.35 13.95
N LYS A 160 14.73 -18.39 13.84
CA LYS A 160 14.30 -19.81 13.75
C LYS A 160 13.26 -20.23 14.79
N ASN A 161 13.32 -19.67 16.00
CA ASN A 161 12.36 -19.91 17.09
C ASN A 161 11.11 -19.01 17.03
N LEU A 162 10.83 -18.41 15.87
CA LEU A 162 9.74 -17.47 15.59
C LEU A 162 9.80 -16.13 16.36
N LYS A 163 10.87 -15.86 17.14
CA LYS A 163 11.07 -14.55 17.75
C LYS A 163 11.29 -13.50 16.67
N LYS A 164 10.47 -12.45 16.67
CA LYS A 164 10.63 -11.28 15.81
C LYS A 164 11.61 -10.29 16.44
N ILE A 165 12.40 -9.62 15.60
CA ILE A 165 13.23 -8.48 15.95
C ILE A 165 12.85 -7.37 14.97
N LEU A 166 12.05 -6.43 15.44
CA LEU A 166 11.54 -5.30 14.68
C LEU A 166 12.54 -4.14 14.69
N ASN A 167 12.68 -3.43 13.55
CA ASN A 167 13.63 -2.32 13.37
C ASN A 167 15.03 -2.63 13.94
N PRO A 168 15.67 -3.73 13.47
CA PRO A 168 16.88 -4.24 14.08
C PRO A 168 18.03 -3.23 13.96
N GLY A 169 18.60 -2.86 15.11
CA GLY A 169 19.78 -2.00 15.16
C GLY A 169 21.01 -2.64 14.51
N SER A 170 22.07 -1.84 14.29
CA SER A 170 23.28 -2.31 13.61
C SER A 170 23.95 -3.54 14.24
N GLN A 171 23.75 -3.75 15.55
CA GLN A 171 24.28 -4.89 16.32
C GLN A 171 23.47 -6.19 16.20
N ALA A 172 22.33 -6.18 15.49
CA ALA A 172 21.50 -7.37 15.34
C ALA A 172 22.17 -8.41 14.45
N MET A 173 22.42 -9.61 15.00
CA MET A 173 23.07 -10.71 14.31
C MET A 173 22.10 -11.46 13.38
N ILE A 174 22.60 -11.85 12.21
CA ILE A 174 21.91 -12.72 11.24
C ILE A 174 22.45 -14.15 11.38
N GLU A 175 21.55 -15.12 11.55
CA GLU A 175 21.87 -16.54 11.69
C GLU A 175 21.33 -17.36 10.50
N SER A 176 21.87 -18.56 10.27
CA SER A 176 21.31 -19.49 9.26
C SER A 176 19.83 -19.70 9.53
N GLY A 177 19.01 -19.71 8.47
CA GLY A 177 17.58 -20.01 8.52
C GLY A 177 16.71 -19.01 9.26
N ASP A 178 17.26 -17.86 9.69
CA ASP A 178 16.46 -16.67 9.97
C ASP A 178 15.72 -16.23 8.70
N THR A 179 14.58 -15.56 8.83
CA THR A 179 13.95 -14.83 7.73
C THR A 179 14.22 -13.34 7.92
N VAL A 180 14.98 -12.75 7.00
CA VAL A 180 15.22 -11.30 6.99
C VAL A 180 14.16 -10.66 6.09
N VAL A 181 13.52 -9.61 6.61
CA VAL A 181 12.58 -8.77 5.86
C VAL A 181 13.36 -7.54 5.40
N ILE A 182 13.44 -7.35 4.08
CA ILE A 182 14.23 -6.31 3.43
C ILE A 182 13.37 -5.45 2.49
N CYS A 183 13.73 -4.17 2.35
CA CYS A 183 13.07 -3.23 1.45
C CYS A 183 14.10 -2.36 0.72
N GLY A 184 13.88 -2.12 -0.56
CA GLY A 184 14.76 -1.41 -1.48
C GLY A 184 14.28 -1.58 -2.92
N GLU A 185 15.07 -1.15 -3.90
CA GLU A 185 14.73 -1.39 -5.30
C GLU A 185 14.87 -2.87 -5.68
N ARG A 186 14.06 -3.35 -6.63
CA ARG A 186 14.04 -4.77 -7.03
C ARG A 186 15.37 -5.29 -7.58
N SER A 187 16.21 -4.42 -8.14
CA SER A 187 17.59 -4.67 -8.57
C SER A 187 18.52 -4.92 -7.38
N GLU A 188 18.45 -4.03 -6.39
CA GLU A 188 19.25 -4.04 -5.17
C GLU A 188 18.94 -5.25 -4.28
N LEU A 189 17.65 -5.55 -4.07
CA LEU A 189 17.21 -6.70 -3.29
C LEU A 189 17.76 -8.02 -3.85
N LYS A 190 17.75 -8.19 -5.18
CA LYS A 190 18.34 -9.36 -5.85
C LYS A 190 19.85 -9.45 -5.61
N ALA A 191 20.57 -8.34 -5.61
CA ALA A 191 22.00 -8.33 -5.31
C ALA A 191 22.27 -8.74 -3.85
N VAL A 192 21.55 -8.15 -2.90
CA VAL A 192 21.64 -8.51 -1.47
C VAL A 192 21.33 -9.98 -1.23
N ILE A 193 20.23 -10.49 -1.80
CA ILE A 193 19.85 -11.90 -1.69
C ILE A 193 20.97 -12.79 -2.23
N LYS A 194 21.38 -12.59 -3.48
CA LYS A 194 22.40 -13.42 -4.15
C LYS A 194 23.77 -13.37 -3.45
N GLU A 195 24.22 -12.21 -3.00
CA GLU A 195 25.58 -12.03 -2.48
C GLU A 195 25.73 -12.28 -0.98
N LEU A 196 24.66 -12.08 -0.21
CA LEU A 196 24.68 -12.10 1.26
C LEU A 196 23.79 -13.16 1.89
N LEU A 197 22.60 -13.44 1.34
CA LEU A 197 21.56 -14.24 2.01
C LEU A 197 21.35 -15.64 1.43
N SER A 198 21.68 -15.86 0.15
CA SER A 198 21.70 -17.17 -0.49
C SER A 198 23.00 -17.93 -0.24
N SER A 199 22.94 -19.25 -0.41
CA SER A 199 24.08 -20.14 -0.36
C SER A 199 25.06 -19.83 -1.49
N ARG A 200 26.35 -20.01 -1.22
CA ARG A 200 27.36 -20.03 -2.27
C ARG A 200 27.36 -21.39 -2.94
N GLU A 201 27.02 -21.42 -4.22
CA GLU A 201 27.45 -22.50 -5.10
C GLU A 201 28.99 -22.42 -5.20
N GLU A 202 29.68 -23.31 -4.48
CA GLU A 202 31.09 -23.58 -4.75
C GLU A 202 31.16 -24.34 -6.07
N SER A 203 31.47 -23.61 -7.15
CA SER A 203 31.83 -24.20 -8.43
C SER A 203 33.13 -24.99 -8.29
N LEU A 204 32.99 -26.30 -8.14
CA LEU A 204 34.06 -27.31 -8.23
C LEU A 204 34.65 -27.39 -9.64
#